data_AF-A0A378Y0N0-F1
#
_entry.id   AF-A0A378Y0N0-F1
#
_cell.length_a   1.000
_cell.length_b   1.000
_cell.length_c   1.000
_cell.angle_alpha   90.00
_cell.angle_beta   90.00
_cell.angle_gamma   90.00
#
_symmetry.space_group_name_H-M   'P 1'
#
loop_
_entity.id
_entity.type
_entity.pdbx_description
1 polymer ?
#
loop_
_entity_poly.entity_id
_entity_poly.type
_entity_poly.pdbx_seq_one_letter_code
_entity_poly.pdbx_strand_id
1 'polypeptide(L)'
;MTILIRQYDARLRTTTIDFDPDNPENFVTDDFIDFQVPIKSCWTALNSFSINLPYYKNDSGKIVNVSSSNLTIGLLVREIRDSSVRVHTVISVNSPELLERKLNISGLVSYLAFAETKD
;
A
#
# COMPACT_ATOMS: atom_id res chain seq x y z
N MET A 1 3.01 21.21 -21.46
CA MET A 1 2.48 20.07 -20.71
C MET A 1 3.45 18.93 -20.81
N THR A 2 4.24 18.74 -19.75
CA THR A 2 5.20 17.63 -19.63
C THR A 2 4.69 16.63 -18.61
N ILE A 3 4.83 15.33 -18.89
CA ILE A 3 4.51 14.25 -17.94
C ILE A 3 5.81 13.59 -17.50
N LEU A 4 6.03 13.54 -16.19
CA LEU A 4 7.12 12.79 -15.58
C LEU A 4 6.62 11.42 -15.12
N ILE A 5 7.43 10.40 -15.36
CA ILE A 5 7.15 9.02 -14.92
C ILE A 5 8.25 8.59 -13.96
N ARG A 6 7.85 8.04 -12.82
CA ARG A 6 8.75 7.47 -11.80
C ARG A 6 8.24 6.09 -11.41
N GLN A 7 9.15 5.12 -11.33
CA GLN A 7 8.88 3.83 -10.69
C GLN A 7 9.27 3.92 -9.22
N TYR A 8 8.44 3.34 -8.36
CA TYR A 8 8.66 3.34 -6.92
C TYR A 8 8.39 1.97 -6.32
N ASP A 9 9.18 1.62 -5.32
CA ASP A 9 9.07 0.38 -4.56
C ASP A 9 8.78 0.70 -3.09
N ALA A 10 7.53 0.52 -2.70
CA ALA A 10 7.08 0.66 -1.33
C ALA A 10 7.39 -0.64 -0.56
N ARG A 11 8.31 -0.56 0.39
CA ARG A 11 8.55 -1.66 1.32
C ARG A 11 7.52 -1.62 2.43
N LEU A 12 6.74 -2.69 2.54
CA LEU A 12 5.84 -2.89 3.66
C LEU A 12 6.69 -3.36 4.85
N ARG A 13 7.27 -2.40 5.58
CA ARG A 13 7.97 -2.66 6.85
C ARG A 13 7.01 -2.47 8.00
N THR A 14 6.94 -3.49 8.85
CA THR A 14 6.14 -3.54 10.05
C THR A 14 6.64 -2.53 11.07
N THR A 15 6.06 -1.34 11.05
CA THR A 15 6.05 -0.43 12.19
C THR A 15 4.60 -0.14 12.44
N THR A 16 4.05 -0.86 13.41
CA THR A 16 2.73 -0.72 14.01
C THR A 16 1.62 -0.44 13.01
N ILE A 17 0.79 -1.44 12.76
CA ILE A 17 -0.47 -1.31 12.04
C ILE A 17 -1.26 -0.19 12.72
N ASP A 18 -1.13 1.05 12.25
CA ASP A 18 -2.11 2.06 12.50
C ASP A 18 -3.28 1.63 11.62
N PHE A 19 -4.18 0.87 12.23
CA PHE A 19 -5.52 0.69 11.73
C PHE A 19 -6.00 2.07 11.27
N ASP A 20 -6.41 2.19 10.01
CA ASP A 20 -7.11 3.40 9.59
C ASP A 20 -8.27 3.59 10.59
N PRO A 21 -8.31 4.70 11.35
CA PRO A 21 -9.32 4.91 12.37
C PRO A 21 -10.74 4.90 11.77
N ASP A 22 -10.85 5.14 10.47
CA ASP A 22 -12.11 5.09 9.73
C ASP A 22 -12.37 3.71 9.10
N ASN A 23 -11.34 2.86 8.93
CA ASN A 23 -11.49 1.50 8.40
C ASN A 23 -10.44 0.51 8.93
N PRO A 24 -10.75 -0.25 9.99
CA PRO A 24 -9.82 -1.19 10.61
C PRO A 24 -9.49 -2.41 9.71
N GLU A 25 -10.06 -2.51 8.51
CA GLU A 25 -9.75 -3.58 7.56
C GLU A 25 -8.58 -3.23 6.62
N ASN A 26 -8.08 -1.99 6.69
CA ASN A 26 -7.06 -1.45 5.80
C ASN A 26 -5.69 -1.31 6.49
N PHE A 27 -4.67 -1.83 5.82
CA PHE A 27 -3.27 -1.55 6.10
C PHE A 27 -2.81 -0.47 5.13
N VAL A 28 -2.19 0.58 5.66
CA VAL A 28 -1.74 1.71 4.84
C VAL A 28 -0.25 1.93 5.02
N THR A 29 0.48 2.13 3.92
CA THR A 29 1.85 2.69 3.98
C THR A 29 1.89 4.06 3.34
N ASP A 30 2.60 4.97 4.00
CA ASP A 30 2.87 6.30 3.52
C ASP A 30 4.15 6.33 2.70
N ASP A 31 4.02 6.68 1.42
CA ASP A 31 5.14 6.91 0.53
C ASP A 31 5.12 8.36 0.04
N PHE A 32 6.31 8.98 -0.01
CA PHE A 32 6.49 10.34 -0.53
C PHE A 32 7.37 10.30 -1.76
N ILE A 33 6.87 10.88 -2.85
CA ILE A 33 7.58 10.94 -4.13
C ILE A 33 7.90 12.40 -4.41
N ASP A 34 9.19 12.71 -4.54
CA ASP A 34 9.66 14.03 -4.98
C ASP A 34 9.96 14.00 -6.48
N PHE A 35 9.28 14.85 -7.24
CA PHE A 35 9.48 15.01 -8.67
C PHE A 35 10.47 16.13 -9.02
N GLN A 36 10.95 16.89 -8.03
CA GLN A 36 11.91 17.99 -8.17
C GLN A 36 11.46 19.16 -9.05
N VAL A 37 10.21 19.17 -9.48
CA VAL A 37 9.59 20.23 -10.29
C VAL A 37 8.14 20.45 -9.82
N PRO A 38 7.55 21.63 -10.06
CA PRO A 38 6.15 21.89 -9.70
C PRO A 38 5.15 20.97 -10.43
N ILE A 39 4.26 20.34 -9.66
CA ILE A 39 3.27 19.34 -10.10
C ILE A 39 1.87 19.93 -10.05
N LYS A 40 1.12 19.75 -11.14
CA LYS A 40 -0.29 20.11 -11.26
C LYS A 40 -1.22 18.96 -10.85
N SER A 41 -0.93 17.75 -11.31
CA SER A 41 -1.73 16.56 -11.04
C SER A 41 -0.86 15.31 -10.98
N CYS A 42 -1.31 14.27 -10.28
CA CYS A 42 -0.61 13.00 -10.16
C CYS A 42 -1.58 11.83 -10.10
N TRP A 43 -1.24 10.73 -10.77
CA TRP A 43 -1.94 9.44 -10.68
C TRP A 43 -0.93 8.31 -10.58
N THR A 44 -1.38 7.16 -10.08
CA THR A 44 -0.54 5.98 -9.88
C THR A 44 -1.17 4.75 -10.50
N ALA A 45 -0.33 3.81 -10.91
CA ALA A 45 -0.75 2.50 -11.41
C ALA A 45 0.06 1.40 -10.71
N LEU A 46 -0.65 0.42 -10.16
CA LEU A 46 -0.03 -0.75 -9.57
C LEU A 46 0.68 -1.56 -10.65
N ASN A 47 1.97 -1.81 -10.46
CA ASN A 47 2.77 -2.59 -11.40
C ASN A 47 2.83 -4.05 -10.93
N SER A 48 3.26 -4.27 -9.69
CA SER A 48 3.38 -5.61 -9.11
C SER A 48 3.31 -5.56 -7.60
N PHE A 49 2.97 -6.69 -6.97
CA PHE A 49 3.08 -6.86 -5.53
C PHE A 49 3.58 -8.26 -5.18
N SER A 50 4.28 -8.35 -4.04
CA SER A 50 4.68 -9.59 -3.41
C SER A 50 4.42 -9.46 -1.92
N ILE A 51 3.36 -10.12 -1.45
CA ILE A 51 2.94 -10.06 -0.05
C ILE A 51 3.23 -11.41 0.60
N ASN A 52 3.97 -11.36 1.70
CA ASN A 52 4.20 -12.50 2.57
C ASN A 52 3.07 -12.57 3.57
N LEU A 53 2.21 -13.58 3.38
CA LEU A 53 1.14 -13.90 4.29
C LEU A 53 1.65 -14.84 5.39
N PRO A 54 1.38 -14.55 6.68
CA PRO A 54 1.80 -15.42 7.76
C PRO A 54 0.98 -16.72 7.78
N TYR A 55 1.59 -17.80 8.26
CA TYR A 55 0.86 -18.98 8.72
C TYR A 55 0.61 -18.87 10.22
N TYR A 56 -0.48 -19.45 10.71
CA TYR A 56 -0.74 -19.53 12.14
C TYR A 56 -1.27 -20.92 12.51
N LYS A 57 -1.20 -21.25 13.80
CA LYS A 57 -1.74 -22.49 14.35
C LYS A 57 -3.10 -22.20 14.96
N ASN A 58 -4.15 -22.87 14.50
CA ASN A 58 -5.47 -22.71 15.06
C ASN A 58 -5.61 -23.43 16.42
N ASP A 59 -6.79 -23.33 17.04
CA ASP A 59 -7.03 -23.84 18.40
C ASP A 59 -7.03 -25.38 18.46
N SER A 60 -7.27 -26.06 17.33
CA SER A 60 -7.12 -27.52 17.20
C SER A 60 -5.68 -27.95 16.89
N GLY A 61 -4.75 -27.00 16.82
CA GLY A 61 -3.34 -27.25 16.59
C GLY A 61 -2.95 -27.47 15.11
N LYS A 62 -3.87 -27.27 14.17
CA LYS A 62 -3.61 -27.34 12.73
C LYS A 62 -2.93 -26.05 12.25
N ILE A 63 -1.91 -26.19 11.41
CA ILE A 63 -1.31 -25.05 10.70
C ILE A 63 -2.27 -24.62 9.59
N VAL A 64 -2.64 -23.34 9.59
CA VAL A 64 -3.50 -22.72 8.58
C VAL A 64 -2.66 -21.74 7.75
N ASN A 65 -2.71 -21.92 6.44
CA ASN A 65 -2.08 -21.02 5.47
C ASN A 65 -3.11 -19.98 5.02
N VAL A 66 -2.71 -18.72 5.07
CA VAL A 66 -3.55 -17.61 4.65
C VAL A 66 -3.41 -17.38 3.15
N SER A 67 -4.52 -17.22 2.45
CA SER A 67 -4.56 -17.05 0.99
C SER A 67 -4.50 -15.58 0.58
N SER A 68 -3.84 -15.30 -0.54
CA SER A 68 -3.81 -13.98 -1.18
C SER A 68 -5.16 -13.53 -1.75
N SER A 69 -6.10 -14.46 -1.96
CA SER A 69 -7.48 -14.15 -2.35
C SER A 69 -8.22 -13.28 -1.32
N ASN A 70 -7.72 -13.23 -0.09
CA ASN A 70 -8.30 -12.43 0.98
C ASN A 70 -7.73 -11.01 1.02
N LEU A 71 -6.89 -10.63 0.06
CA LEU A 71 -6.27 -9.31 0.00
C LEU A 71 -6.72 -8.55 -1.24
N THR A 72 -7.05 -7.27 -1.06
CA THR A 72 -7.15 -6.28 -2.13
C THR A 72 -6.05 -5.26 -1.93
N ILE A 73 -5.35 -4.88 -3.00
CA ILE A 73 -4.31 -3.84 -2.95
C ILE A 73 -4.72 -2.69 -3.86
N GLY A 74 -4.67 -1.48 -3.31
CA GLY A 74 -4.95 -0.24 -4.00
C GLY A 74 -3.84 0.79 -3.77
N LEU A 75 -3.83 1.81 -4.62
CA LEU A 75 -2.97 2.97 -4.49
C LEU A 75 -3.85 4.21 -4.47
N LEU A 76 -3.55 5.14 -3.57
CA LEU A 76 -4.32 6.38 -3.43
C LEU A 76 -3.39 7.58 -3.32
N VAL A 77 -3.49 8.51 -4.25
CA VAL A 77 -2.84 9.82 -4.14
C VAL A 77 -3.64 10.64 -3.12
N ARG A 78 -3.04 10.96 -1.97
CA ARG A 78 -3.73 11.67 -0.87
C ARG A 78 -3.51 13.16 -0.91
N GLU A 79 -2.29 13.56 -1.24
CA GLU A 79 -1.87 14.95 -1.16
C GLU A 79 -0.86 15.24 -2.26
N ILE A 80 -1.08 16.32 -3.00
CA ILE A 80 -0.12 16.88 -3.93
C ILE A 80 0.36 18.19 -3.31
N ARG A 81 1.65 18.24 -3.00
CA ARG A 81 2.38 19.47 -2.64
C ARG A 81 3.16 19.93 -3.86
N ASP A 82 3.75 21.11 -3.77
CA ASP A 82 4.33 21.79 -4.94
C ASP A 82 5.20 20.88 -5.81
N SER A 83 6.23 20.22 -5.27
CA SER A 83 7.07 19.26 -6.00
C SER A 83 6.97 17.81 -5.55
N SER A 84 6.10 17.50 -4.58
CA SER A 84 6.06 16.17 -3.95
C SER A 84 4.64 15.66 -3.76
N VAL A 85 4.45 14.35 -3.87
CA VAL A 85 3.15 13.69 -3.72
C VAL A 85 3.22 12.67 -2.58
N ARG A 86 2.18 12.65 -1.74
CA ARG A 86 1.94 11.58 -0.77
C ARG A 86 1.02 10.53 -1.38
N VAL A 87 1.52 9.31 -1.47
CA VAL A 87 0.80 8.14 -1.98
C VAL A 87 0.60 7.15 -0.84
N HIS A 88 -0.61 6.65 -0.71
CA HIS A 88 -0.97 5.53 0.16
C HIS A 88 -0.98 4.25 -0.65
N THR A 89 -0.19 3.26 -0.23
CA THR A 89 -0.49 1.88 -0.58
C THR A 89 -1.50 1.36 0.42
N VAL A 90 -2.69 0.97 -0.05
CA VAL A 90 -3.77 0.46 0.79
C VAL A 90 -3.91 -1.03 0.54
N ILE A 91 -3.87 -1.84 1.59
CA ILE A 91 -4.11 -3.28 1.53
C ILE A 91 -5.33 -3.57 2.39
N SER A 92 -6.44 -3.96 1.77
CA SER A 92 -7.66 -4.34 2.47
C SER A 92 -7.68 -5.85 2.66
N VAL A 93 -8.04 -6.30 3.87
CA VAL A 93 -8.12 -7.72 4.20
C VAL A 93 -9.57 -8.16 4.32
N ASN A 94 -10.02 -8.96 3.37
CA ASN A 94 -11.36 -9.55 3.32
C ASN A 94 -11.41 -10.88 4.06
N SER A 95 -10.93 -10.90 5.31
CA SER A 95 -10.98 -12.11 6.16
C SER A 95 -11.10 -11.73 7.63
N PRO A 96 -12.27 -11.96 8.26
CA PRO A 96 -12.49 -11.68 9.68
C PRO A 96 -11.44 -12.32 10.59
N GLU A 97 -11.01 -13.54 10.26
CA GLU A 97 -10.01 -14.28 11.03
C GLU A 97 -8.62 -13.59 11.05
N LEU A 98 -8.22 -12.99 9.93
CA LEU A 98 -6.94 -12.27 9.85
C LEU A 98 -6.98 -10.95 10.62
N LEU A 99 -8.14 -10.28 10.59
CA LEU A 99 -8.40 -9.03 11.31
C LEU A 99 -8.38 -9.27 12.83
N GLU A 100 -9.10 -10.29 13.31
CA GLU A 100 -9.14 -10.66 14.73
C GLU A 100 -7.77 -11.06 15.28
N ARG A 101 -6.99 -11.80 14.49
CA ARG A 101 -5.66 -12.26 14.89
C ARG A 101 -4.57 -11.19 14.80
N LYS A 102 -4.87 -10.01 14.22
CA LYS A 102 -3.91 -8.90 14.00
C LYS A 102 -2.59 -9.36 13.39
N LEU A 103 -2.69 -10.25 12.38
CA LEU A 103 -1.52 -10.91 11.84
C LEU A 103 -0.63 -9.94 11.06
N ASN A 104 0.69 -10.04 11.26
CA ASN A 104 1.66 -9.18 10.61
C ASN A 104 1.82 -9.55 9.13
N ILE A 105 1.54 -8.60 8.25
CA ILE A 105 1.77 -8.70 6.81
C ILE A 105 3.06 -7.94 6.48
N SER A 106 3.91 -8.54 5.64
CA SER A 106 5.11 -7.88 5.11
C SER A 106 5.22 -8.13 3.62
N GLY A 107 5.99 -7.31 2.90
CA GLY A 107 6.11 -7.49 1.47
C GLY A 107 6.65 -6.27 0.73
N LEU A 108 6.45 -6.30 -0.57
CA LEU A 108 6.84 -5.27 -1.52
C LEU A 108 5.65 -4.93 -2.42
N VAL A 109 5.40 -3.65 -2.61
CA VAL A 109 4.50 -3.15 -3.65
C VAL A 109 5.29 -2.24 -4.56
N SER A 110 5.24 -2.52 -5.86
CA SER A 110 5.87 -1.68 -6.89
C SER A 110 4.79 -1.00 -7.71
N TYR A 111 4.95 0.28 -7.95
CA TYR A 111 4.00 1.06 -8.72
C TYR A 111 4.68 2.16 -9.55
N LEU A 112 3.95 2.64 -10.55
CA LEU A 112 4.34 3.75 -11.39
C LEU A 112 3.55 4.99 -10.97
N ALA A 113 4.24 6.12 -10.80
CA ALA A 113 3.64 7.43 -10.57
C ALA A 113 3.84 8.31 -11.80
N PHE A 114 2.77 8.96 -12.20
CA PHE A 114 2.71 9.87 -13.35
C PHE A 114 2.35 11.25 -12.83
N ALA A 115 3.18 12.25 -13.11
CA ALA A 115 2.96 13.62 -12.68
C ALA A 115 2.92 14.57 -13.88
N GLU A 116 1.83 15.34 -13.98
CA GLU A 116 1.71 16.47 -14.92
C GLU A 116 2.39 17.70 -14.29
N THR A 117 3.34 18.32 -14.98
CA THR A 117 4.02 19.53 -14.49
C THR A 117 3.18 20.79 -14.69
N LYS A 118 3.37 21.83 -13.87
CA LYS A 118 2.62 23.11 -13.99
C LYS A 118 2.96 23.94 -15.24
N ASP A 119 4.06 23.59 -15.93
CA ASP A 119 4.75 24.39 -16.96
C ASP A 119 5.30 25.74 -16.43
#